data_AF-A0A537D7U7-F1
#
_entry.id   AF-A0A537D7U7-F1
#
_cell.length_a   1.000
_cell.length_b   1.000
_cell.length_c   1.000
_cell.angle_alpha   90.00
_cell.angle_beta   90.00
_cell.angle_gamma   90.00
#
_symmetry.space_group_name_H-M   'P 1'
#
loop_
_entity.id
_entity.type
_entity.pdbx_description
1 polymer ?
#
loop_
_entity_poly.entity_id
_entity_poly.type
_entity_poly.pdbx_seq_one_letter_code
_entity_poly.pdbx_strand_id
1 'polypeptide(L)'
;MDDKQDSEKLHEGGVDLSRRDFLALSVAAGLAAAAGSTLAAAQQVVETDVTIKMPDGTCDAAFIHPPSGSHPGVLIWADAFGLRPAMRDIGKRIAA
;
A
#
# COMPACT_ATOMS: atom_id res chain seq x y z
N MET A 1 51.61 -21.25 -43.97
CA MET A 1 50.52 -21.93 -44.70
C MET A 1 49.57 -22.51 -43.67
N ASP A 2 49.06 -21.72 -42.74
CA ASP A 2 48.21 -20.51 -42.91
C ASP A 2 46.75 -20.91 -42.72
N ASP A 3 46.17 -20.27 -41.72
CA ASP A 3 44.80 -19.77 -41.73
C ASP A 3 43.66 -20.79 -41.78
N LYS A 4 43.16 -21.12 -40.58
CA LYS A 4 41.83 -20.61 -40.23
C LYS A 4 41.64 -20.44 -38.72
N GLN A 5 42.02 -19.26 -38.24
CA GLN A 5 41.22 -18.55 -37.23
C GLN A 5 39.76 -18.51 -37.71
N ASP A 6 38.82 -18.88 -36.83
CA ASP A 6 37.59 -18.10 -36.58
C ASP A 6 36.58 -18.95 -35.80
N SER A 7 36.63 -18.86 -34.47
CA SER A 7 35.43 -18.59 -33.68
C SER A 7 35.79 -18.28 -32.22
N GLU A 8 36.67 -17.30 -32.00
CA GLU A 8 36.42 -16.41 -30.86
C GLU A 8 35.32 -15.45 -31.31
N LYS A 9 34.11 -15.61 -30.78
CA LYS A 9 33.17 -14.50 -30.59
C LYS A 9 31.99 -14.91 -29.72
N LEU A 10 31.96 -14.23 -28.56
CA LEU A 10 30.76 -13.72 -27.91
C LEU A 10 29.92 -14.72 -27.12
N HIS A 11 30.33 -14.96 -25.87
CA HIS A 11 29.33 -14.94 -24.80
C HIS A 11 29.73 -13.90 -23.77
N GLU A 12 29.29 -12.68 -24.04
CA GLU A 12 29.16 -11.60 -23.07
C GLU A 12 28.38 -12.10 -21.85
N GLY A 13 29.01 -12.03 -20.68
CA GLY A 13 28.39 -11.56 -19.42
C GLY A 13 27.08 -12.18 -18.92
N GLY A 14 26.65 -13.34 -19.40
CA GLY A 14 25.47 -14.03 -18.88
C GLY A 14 25.81 -14.72 -17.56
N VAL A 15 25.35 -14.17 -16.44
CA VAL A 15 25.44 -14.84 -15.15
C VAL A 15 24.70 -16.18 -15.26
N ASP A 16 25.44 -17.28 -15.14
CA ASP A 16 24.90 -18.64 -15.22
C ASP A 16 24.14 -18.94 -13.90
N LEU A 17 22.93 -18.40 -13.77
CA LEU A 17 22.12 -18.53 -12.55
C LEU A 17 21.64 -19.97 -12.40
N SER A 18 22.13 -20.65 -11.36
CA SER A 18 21.58 -21.94 -10.97
C SER A 18 20.15 -21.76 -10.44
N ARG A 19 19.33 -22.82 -10.55
CA ARG A 19 17.99 -22.88 -9.93
C ARG A 19 18.05 -22.53 -8.44
N ARG A 20 19.14 -22.87 -7.75
CA ARG A 20 19.34 -22.55 -6.33
C ARG A 20 19.57 -21.07 -6.09
N ASP A 21 20.33 -20.41 -6.95
CA ASP A 21 20.59 -18.97 -6.85
C ASP A 21 19.31 -18.19 -7.12
N PHE A 22 18.52 -18.64 -8.10
CA PHE A 22 17.20 -18.08 -8.37
C PHE A 22 16.25 -18.23 -7.18
N LEU A 23 16.21 -19.39 -6.52
CA LEU A 23 15.42 -19.59 -5.31
C LEU A 23 15.89 -18.69 -4.17
N ALA A 24 17.21 -18.59 -3.96
CA ALA A 24 17.79 -17.73 -2.93
C ALA A 24 17.46 -16.24 -3.17
N LEU A 25 17.62 -15.77 -4.41
CA LEU A 25 17.27 -14.41 -4.83
C LEU A 25 15.77 -14.13 -4.68
N SER A 26 14.91 -15.07 -5.07
CA SER A 26 13.45 -14.92 -4.97
C SER A 26 12.99 -14.85 -3.52
N VAL A 27 13.56 -15.67 -2.63
CA VAL A 27 13.27 -15.62 -1.19
C VAL A 27 13.77 -14.31 -0.59
N ALA A 28 15.00 -13.89 -0.89
CA ALA A 28 15.56 -12.64 -0.38
C ALA A 28 14.76 -11.41 -0.86
N ALA A 29 14.40 -11.38 -2.15
CA ALA A 29 13.57 -10.32 -2.72
C ALA A 29 12.15 -10.32 -2.12
N GLY A 30 11.55 -11.51 -1.91
CA GLY A 30 10.25 -11.66 -1.28
C GLY A 30 10.22 -11.13 0.16
N LEU A 31 11.24 -11.44 0.97
CA LEU A 31 11.37 -10.89 2.32
C LEU A 31 11.57 -9.37 2.31
N ALA A 32 12.43 -8.85 1.43
CA ALA A 32 12.68 -7.41 1.31
C ALA A 32 11.41 -6.63 0.90
N ALA A 33 10.63 -7.17 -0.04
CA ALA A 33 9.36 -6.59 -0.46
C ALA A 33 8.31 -6.60 0.67
N ALA A 34 8.21 -7.71 1.42
CA ALA A 34 7.31 -7.78 2.57
C ALA A 34 7.70 -6.78 3.67
N ALA A 35 8.99 -6.58 3.93
CA ALA A 35 9.48 -5.61 4.90
C ALA A 35 9.28 -4.14 4.45
N GLY A 36 9.28 -3.85 3.15
CA GLY A 36 9.03 -2.51 2.61
C GLY A 36 7.57 -2.07 2.65
N SER A 37 6.62 -3.02 2.67
CA SER A 37 5.18 -2.75 2.63
C SER A 37 4.58 -2.22 3.94
N THR A 38 5.31 -2.27 5.06
CA THR A 38 4.85 -1.80 6.38
C THR A 38 5.22 -0.35 6.68
N LEU A 39 5.87 0.36 5.74
CA LEU A 39 6.34 1.74 5.92
C LEU A 39 5.47 2.79 5.22
N ALA A 40 4.21 2.48 4.89
CA ALA A 40 3.22 3.54 4.88
C ALA A 40 3.08 3.98 6.34
N ALA A 41 3.79 5.03 6.73
CA ALA A 41 3.69 5.61 8.07
C ALA A 41 2.22 5.63 8.44
N ALA A 42 1.84 4.90 9.50
CA ALA A 42 0.49 4.93 10.02
C ALA A 42 0.30 6.35 10.55
N GLN A 43 -0.10 7.25 9.65
CA GLN A 43 -0.30 8.65 9.96
C GLN A 43 -1.39 8.64 11.03
N GLN A 44 -1.03 9.17 12.22
CA GLN A 44 -1.95 9.14 13.34
C GLN A 44 -3.20 9.90 12.91
N VAL A 45 -4.36 9.27 13.07
CA VAL A 45 -5.67 9.88 12.82
C VAL A 45 -6.46 9.81 14.12
N VAL A 46 -7.21 10.87 14.39
CA VAL A 46 -8.18 10.91 15.48
C VAL A 46 -9.52 10.52 14.91
N GLU A 47 -10.24 9.64 15.60
CA GLU A 47 -11.60 9.22 15.26
C GLU A 47 -12.51 9.56 16.43
N THR A 48 -13.67 10.15 16.13
CA THR A 48 -14.70 10.48 17.11
C THR A 48 -16.06 10.05 16.57
N ASP A 49 -16.83 9.34 17.38
CA ASP A 49 -18.23 9.05 17.08
C ASP A 49 -19.08 10.31 17.27
N VAL A 50 -19.89 10.63 16.27
CA VAL A 50 -20.72 11.82 16.23
C VAL A 50 -22.16 11.41 15.95
N THR A 51 -23.08 11.85 16.81
CA THR A 51 -24.51 11.72 16.55
C THR A 51 -25.05 13.05 16.02
N ILE A 52 -25.56 13.03 14.80
CA ILE A 52 -26.12 14.21 14.11
C ILE A 52 -27.64 14.22 14.32
N LYS A 53 -28.16 15.30 14.91
CA LYS A 53 -29.60 15.51 15.07
C LYS A 53 -30.22 15.84 13.71
N MET A 54 -31.17 15.03 13.27
CA MET A 54 -31.94 15.24 12.04
C MET A 54 -33.41 15.58 12.38
N PRO A 55 -34.18 16.19 11.46
CA PRO A 55 -35.59 16.50 11.70
C PRO A 55 -36.45 15.28 12.05
N ASP A 56 -36.15 14.12 11.45
CA ASP A 56 -36.89 12.86 11.56
C ASP A 56 -36.20 11.83 12.47
N GLY A 57 -35.03 12.15 13.05
CA GLY A 57 -34.30 11.19 13.87
C GLY A 57 -32.88 11.62 14.22
N THR A 58 -32.00 10.63 14.33
CA THR A 58 -30.57 10.81 14.59
C THR A 58 -29.78 9.99 13.59
N CYS A 59 -28.67 10.56 13.11
CA CYS A 59 -27.75 9.90 12.20
C CYS A 59 -26.43 9.67 12.93
N ASP A 60 -25.98 8.42 12.98
CA ASP A 60 -24.66 8.07 13.49
C ASP A 60 -23.60 8.31 12.42
N ALA A 61 -22.55 9.02 12.79
CA ALA A 61 -21.44 9.41 11.92
C ALA A 61 -20.11 9.23 12.65
N ALA A 62 -19.02 9.20 11.89
CA ALA A 62 -17.65 9.25 12.41
C ALA A 62 -16.96 10.48 11.85
N PHE A 63 -16.34 11.27 12.73
CA PHE A 63 -15.45 12.35 12.34
C PHE A 63 -14.01 11.89 12.48
N ILE A 64 -13.29 11.85 11.36
CA ILE A 64 -11.92 11.31 11.28
C ILE A 64 -11.04 12.38 10.66
N HIS A 65 -9.94 12.74 11.33
CA HIS A 65 -9.05 13.83 10.88
C HIS A 65 -7.60 13.66 11.37
N PRO A 66 -6.62 14.30 10.70
CA PRO A 66 -5.28 14.46 11.24
C PRO A 66 -5.29 15.18 12.60
N PRO A 67 -4.39 14.85 13.55
CA PRO A 67 -4.32 15.47 14.88
C PRO A 67 -4.13 16.99 14.86
N SER A 68 -3.62 17.55 13.75
CA SER A 68 -3.37 18.98 13.59
C SER A 68 -3.34 19.41 12.12
N GLY A 69 -3.41 20.72 11.89
CA GLY A 69 -3.34 21.34 10.57
C GLY A 69 -4.72 21.69 9.99
N SER A 70 -4.70 22.38 8.85
CA SER A 70 -5.90 22.71 8.07
C SER A 70 -5.87 21.90 6.79
N HIS A 71 -6.89 21.08 6.58
CA HIS A 71 -6.99 20.13 5.46
C HIS A 71 -8.37 20.24 4.81
N PRO A 72 -8.51 19.94 3.51
CA PRO A 72 -9.81 19.89 2.86
C PRO A 72 -10.73 18.88 3.54
N GLY A 73 -11.99 19.26 3.75
CA GLY A 73 -13.02 18.36 4.29
C GLY A 73 -13.52 17.38 3.23
N VAL A 74 -13.74 16.12 3.63
CA VAL A 74 -14.34 15.09 2.78
C VAL A 74 -15.57 14.51 3.47
N LEU A 75 -16.70 14.45 2.76
CA LEU A 75 -17.90 13.77 3.21
C LEU A 75 -18.00 12.41 2.53
N ILE A 76 -18.09 11.36 3.33
CA ILE A 76 -18.32 10.00 2.84
C ILE A 76 -19.74 9.61 3.22
N TRP A 77 -20.58 9.39 2.21
CA TRP A 77 -21.91 8.86 2.41
C TRP A 77 -21.83 7.34 2.52
N ALA A 78 -22.23 6.79 3.66
CA ALA A 78 -22.30 5.34 3.83
C ALA A 78 -23.36 4.75 2.90
N ASP A 79 -23.14 3.52 2.48
CA ASP A 79 -24.12 2.77 1.70
C ASP A 79 -25.36 2.42 2.55
N ALA A 80 -26.29 1.65 1.97
CA ALA A 80 -27.54 1.24 2.63
C ALA A 80 -27.34 0.51 3.97
N PHE A 81 -26.12 0.07 4.28
CA PHE A 81 -25.79 -0.61 5.50
C PHE A 81 -25.16 0.26 6.59
N GLY A 82 -24.94 1.55 6.32
CA GLY A 82 -24.49 2.52 7.32
C GLY A 82 -23.02 2.39 7.71
N LEU A 83 -22.70 2.84 8.92
CA LEU A 83 -21.32 3.09 9.39
C LEU A 83 -20.57 1.81 9.81
N ARG A 84 -20.31 0.92 8.85
CA ARG A 84 -19.52 -0.31 9.04
C ARG A 84 -18.01 -0.03 9.21
N PRO A 85 -17.23 -0.96 9.77
CA PRO A 85 -15.76 -0.83 9.87
C PRO A 85 -15.10 -0.44 8.54
N ALA A 86 -15.54 -1.02 7.43
CA ALA A 86 -15.01 -0.68 6.10
C ALA A 86 -15.18 0.80 5.72
N MET A 87 -16.30 1.44 6.09
CA MET A 87 -16.52 2.87 5.85
C MET A 87 -15.54 3.73 6.69
N ARG A 88 -15.29 3.32 7.93
CA ARG A 88 -14.29 3.96 8.80
C ARG A 88 -12.88 3.78 8.25
N ASP A 89 -12.53 2.61 7.74
CA ASP A 89 -11.22 2.35 7.14
C ASP A 89 -10.98 3.18 5.87
N ILE A 90 -12.03 3.46 5.07
CA ILE A 90 -11.94 4.42 3.97
C ILE A 90 -11.65 5.83 4.52
N GLY A 91 -12.41 6.28 5.52
CA GLY A 91 -12.20 7.58 6.17
C GLY A 91 -10.79 7.75 6.75
N LYS A 92 -10.27 6.72 7.45
CA LYS A 92 -8.91 6.71 7.99
C LYS A 92 -7.85 6.82 6.92
N ARG A 93 -8.01 6.14 5.79
CA ARG A 93 -7.07 6.22 4.66
C ARG A 93 -7.08 7.58 3.95
N ILE A 94 -8.22 8.27 3.96
CA ILE A 94 -8.34 9.62 3.40
C ILE A 94 -7.74 10.67 4.36
N ALA A 95 -7.91 10.47 5.66
CA ALA A 95 -7.41 11.36 6.70
C ALA A 95 -5.93 11.13 7.07
N ALA A 96 -5.37 9.97 6.72
CA ALA A 96 -3.96 9.65 6.91
C ALA A 96 -3.13 10.36 5.85
#